data_AF-A0A9P7YYK4-F1
#
_entry.id   AF-A0A9P7YYK4-F1
#
_cell.length_a   1.000
_cell.length_b   1.000
_cell.length_c   1.000
_cell.angle_alpha   90.00
_cell.angle_beta   90.00
_cell.angle_gamma   90.00
#
_symmetry.space_group_name_H-M   'P 1'
#
loop_
_entity.id
_entity.type
_entity.pdbx_description
1 polymer ?
#
loop_
_entity_poly.entity_id
_entity_poly.type
_entity_poly.pdbx_seq_one_letter_code
_entity_poly.pdbx_strand_id
1 'polypeptide(L)'
;MSEVKPQFTSDYQESHDQRSEFETRGGSNAKTSGIFRMAESARLGLTVLALLTGIAILGTASDTLQVYNTTSLTTDFELSLWPQEFDLRPTVALVVCGSVIFLTSTLSLVAGKVQPIRKNVIAHSFAAFVAPTISLIAGLVATSFYYGVNTSNTVYSLQAWTCQWTSVSMNVKPHWSTLCKESKTALYLSVMIIPLEVLILASAIGGACEEKKATNARERKGSPAMS
;
A
#
# COMPACT_ATOMS: atom_id res chain seq x y z
N MET A 1 84.74 1.04 -5.99
CA MET A 1 83.67 1.73 -5.23
C MET A 1 82.49 1.95 -6.17
N SER A 2 81.47 1.10 -6.07
CA SER A 2 80.05 1.36 -6.33
C SER A 2 79.30 0.05 -6.08
N GLU A 3 78.42 0.09 -5.09
CA GLU A 3 77.67 -1.02 -4.52
C GLU A 3 76.40 -1.27 -5.35
N VAL A 4 76.21 -2.50 -5.83
CA VAL A 4 74.98 -2.90 -6.54
C VAL A 4 74.05 -3.55 -5.51
N LYS A 5 72.98 -2.84 -5.16
CA LYS A 5 71.89 -3.35 -4.32
C LYS A 5 70.79 -3.95 -5.23
N PRO A 6 70.39 -5.22 -5.05
CA PRO A 6 69.29 -5.78 -5.83
C PRO A 6 67.96 -5.22 -5.35
N GLN A 7 67.23 -4.60 -6.28
CA GLN A 7 65.87 -4.08 -6.11
C GLN A 7 64.88 -5.23 -6.36
N PHE A 8 64.72 -6.10 -5.36
CA PHE A 8 63.74 -7.19 -5.38
C PHE A 8 62.57 -6.87 -4.45
N THR A 9 61.71 -5.92 -4.83
CA THR A 9 60.39 -5.68 -4.19
C THR A 9 59.57 -4.81 -5.14
N SER A 10 58.81 -5.40 -6.06
CA SER A 10 57.80 -4.64 -6.82
C SER A 10 56.60 -5.48 -7.24
N ASP A 11 56.79 -6.78 -7.50
CA ASP A 11 55.73 -7.62 -8.08
C ASP A 11 54.63 -8.05 -7.08
N TYR A 12 54.97 -8.16 -5.79
CA TYR A 12 53.99 -8.54 -4.75
C TYR A 12 53.08 -7.40 -4.28
N GLN A 13 53.41 -6.14 -4.60
CA GLN A 13 52.65 -4.98 -4.14
C GLN A 13 51.46 -4.69 -5.08
N GLU A 14 51.63 -4.90 -6.38
CA GLU A 14 50.61 -4.59 -7.40
C GLU A 14 49.44 -5.59 -7.37
N SER A 15 49.73 -6.86 -7.05
CA SER A 15 48.71 -7.92 -6.90
C SER A 15 47.85 -7.76 -5.64
N HIS A 16 48.38 -7.13 -4.58
CA HIS A 16 47.63 -6.85 -3.36
C HIS A 16 46.71 -5.64 -3.50
N ASP A 17 47.11 -4.63 -4.28
CA ASP A 17 46.33 -3.42 -4.53
C ASP A 17 45.10 -3.71 -5.41
N GLN A 18 45.26 -4.51 -6.48
CA GLN A 18 44.13 -4.95 -7.31
C GLN A 18 43.14 -5.85 -6.57
N ARG A 19 43.60 -6.69 -5.62
CA ARG A 19 42.71 -7.52 -4.81
C ARG A 19 41.89 -6.70 -3.81
N SER A 20 42.49 -5.64 -3.27
CA SER A 20 41.82 -4.70 -2.36
C SER A 20 40.75 -3.86 -3.07
N GLU A 21 41.00 -3.43 -4.31
CA GLU A 21 39.99 -2.74 -5.12
C GLU A 21 38.81 -3.65 -5.52
N PHE A 22 39.05 -4.94 -5.76
CA PHE A 22 37.98 -5.90 -6.07
C PHE A 22 37.10 -6.21 -4.84
N GLU A 23 37.69 -6.34 -3.65
CA GLU A 23 36.95 -6.57 -2.40
C GLU A 23 36.12 -5.35 -1.98
N THR A 24 36.61 -4.14 -2.22
CA THR A 24 35.85 -2.90 -1.96
C THR A 24 34.65 -2.74 -2.91
N ARG A 25 34.77 -3.26 -4.14
CA ARG A 25 33.72 -3.25 -5.18
C ARG A 25 32.67 -4.35 -4.96
N GLY A 26 33.06 -5.46 -4.35
CA GLY A 26 32.18 -6.56 -3.93
C GLY A 26 31.36 -6.21 -2.69
N GLY A 27 31.97 -5.56 -1.69
CA GLY A 27 31.30 -5.20 -0.43
C GLY A 27 30.20 -4.13 -0.57
N SER A 28 30.39 -3.16 -1.45
CA SER A 28 29.38 -2.11 -1.74
C SER A 28 28.19 -2.66 -2.54
N ASN A 29 28.44 -3.44 -3.61
CA ASN A 29 27.37 -4.05 -4.40
C ASN A 29 26.58 -5.12 -3.62
N ALA A 30 27.24 -5.92 -2.77
CA ALA A 30 26.56 -6.92 -1.95
C ALA A 30 25.64 -6.26 -0.92
N LYS A 31 26.09 -5.20 -0.22
CA LYS A 31 25.27 -4.45 0.74
C LYS A 31 24.08 -3.75 0.08
N THR A 32 24.29 -3.10 -1.06
CA THR A 32 23.22 -2.42 -1.83
C THR A 32 22.21 -3.42 -2.38
N SER A 33 22.64 -4.60 -2.84
CA SER A 33 21.74 -5.66 -3.30
C SER A 33 20.87 -6.23 -2.16
N GLY A 34 21.40 -6.32 -0.94
CA GLY A 34 20.65 -6.77 0.24
C GLY A 34 19.56 -5.78 0.64
N ILE A 35 19.89 -4.49 0.69
CA ILE A 35 18.93 -3.42 1.02
C ILE A 35 17.80 -3.36 0.00
N PHE A 36 18.11 -3.48 -1.30
CA PHE A 36 17.10 -3.52 -2.35
C PHE A 36 16.14 -4.71 -2.20
N ARG A 37 16.68 -5.90 -1.90
CA ARG A 37 15.85 -7.11 -1.66
C ARG A 37 14.97 -6.98 -0.41
N MET A 38 15.48 -6.34 0.64
CA MET A 38 14.70 -6.07 1.85
C MET A 38 13.59 -5.06 1.58
N ALA A 39 13.86 -3.99 0.84
CA ALA A 39 12.86 -3.00 0.46
C ALA A 39 11.75 -3.61 -0.40
N GLU A 40 12.10 -4.44 -1.39
CA GLU A 40 11.12 -5.12 -2.23
C GLU A 40 10.31 -6.16 -1.44
N SER A 41 10.94 -6.90 -0.53
CA SER A 41 10.23 -7.82 0.38
C SER A 41 9.28 -7.09 1.31
N ALA A 42 9.71 -5.96 1.88
CA ALA A 42 8.87 -5.13 2.74
C ALA A 42 7.68 -4.60 1.94
N ARG A 43 7.92 -4.05 0.76
CA ARG A 43 6.87 -3.55 -0.14
C ARG A 43 5.84 -4.63 -0.50
N LEU A 44 6.30 -5.84 -0.82
CA LEU A 44 5.40 -6.98 -1.06
C LEU A 44 4.57 -7.30 0.19
N GLY A 45 5.18 -7.32 1.37
CA GLY A 45 4.48 -7.54 2.65
C GLY A 45 3.43 -6.47 2.92
N LEU A 46 3.77 -5.20 2.75
CA LEU A 46 2.85 -4.08 2.92
C LEU A 46 1.70 -4.15 1.90
N THR A 47 1.96 -4.54 0.65
CA THR A 47 0.92 -4.69 -0.38
C THR A 47 -0.05 -5.82 -0.05
N VAL A 48 0.42 -6.91 0.54
CA VAL A 48 -0.47 -7.99 1.05
C VAL A 48 -1.32 -7.48 2.20
N LEU A 49 -0.75 -6.70 3.14
CA LEU A 49 -1.53 -6.08 4.21
C LEU A 49 -2.58 -5.11 3.67
N ALA A 50 -2.25 -4.33 2.64
CA ALA A 50 -3.19 -3.44 1.97
C ALA A 50 -4.33 -4.22 1.31
N LEU A 51 -4.02 -5.34 0.64
CA LEU A 51 -5.01 -6.24 0.06
C LEU A 51 -5.97 -6.78 1.13
N LEU A 52 -5.45 -7.34 2.22
CA LEU A 52 -6.27 -7.87 3.31
C LEU A 52 -7.16 -6.78 3.92
N THR A 53 -6.62 -5.58 4.07
CA THR A 53 -7.36 -4.41 4.56
C THR A 53 -8.49 -4.04 3.59
N GLY A 54 -8.23 -4.00 2.28
CA GLY A 54 -9.24 -3.74 1.25
C GLY A 54 -10.37 -4.79 1.24
N ILE A 55 -10.04 -6.07 1.38
CA ILE A 55 -11.03 -7.16 1.51
C ILE A 55 -11.89 -6.96 2.75
N ALA A 56 -11.28 -6.65 3.89
CA ALA A 56 -12.02 -6.45 5.13
C ALA A 56 -12.96 -5.23 5.05
N ILE A 57 -12.50 -4.09 4.49
CA ILE A 57 -13.33 -2.91 4.27
C ILE A 57 -14.51 -3.25 3.35
N LEU A 58 -14.22 -3.87 2.19
CA LEU A 58 -15.26 -4.23 1.22
C LEU A 58 -16.26 -5.20 1.82
N GLY A 59 -15.80 -6.21 2.56
CA GLY A 59 -16.65 -7.23 3.19
C GLY A 59 -17.60 -6.63 4.23
N THR A 60 -17.08 -5.85 5.18
CA THR A 60 -17.91 -5.24 6.23
C THR A 60 -18.82 -4.15 5.70
N ALA A 61 -18.37 -3.34 4.73
CA ALA A 61 -19.20 -2.32 4.11
C ALA A 61 -20.30 -2.94 3.21
N SER A 62 -20.01 -4.06 2.53
CA SER A 62 -20.99 -4.77 1.70
C SER A 62 -22.05 -5.47 2.53
N ASP A 63 -21.69 -6.14 3.64
CA ASP A 63 -22.67 -6.80 4.50
C ASP A 63 -23.64 -5.78 5.13
N THR A 64 -23.10 -4.68 5.67
CA THR A 64 -23.91 -3.60 6.24
C THR A 64 -24.87 -2.98 5.23
N LEU A 65 -24.42 -2.76 3.99
CA LEU A 65 -25.25 -2.23 2.91
C LEU A 65 -26.31 -3.25 2.44
N GLN A 66 -25.97 -4.54 2.39
CA GLN A 66 -26.90 -5.61 2.05
C GLN A 66 -28.00 -5.75 3.10
N VAL A 67 -27.66 -5.68 4.38
CA VAL A 67 -28.64 -5.73 5.47
C VAL A 67 -29.56 -4.52 5.41
N TYR A 68 -29.04 -3.33 5.15
CA TYR A 68 -29.87 -2.15 4.90
C TYR A 68 -30.85 -2.40 3.75
N ASN A 69 -30.36 -2.79 2.57
CA ASN A 69 -31.22 -2.98 1.38
C ASN A 69 -32.26 -4.10 1.53
N THR A 70 -31.98 -5.12 2.34
CA THR A 70 -32.92 -6.24 2.59
C THR A 70 -33.93 -5.95 3.70
N THR A 71 -33.66 -4.98 4.57
CA THR A 71 -34.52 -4.62 5.71
C THR A 71 -35.16 -3.24 5.59
N SER A 72 -34.75 -2.43 4.60
CA SER A 72 -35.42 -1.21 4.19
C SER A 72 -36.71 -1.57 3.47
N LEU A 73 -37.84 -1.45 4.15
CA LEU A 73 -39.16 -1.57 3.53
C LEU A 73 -39.52 -0.23 2.89
N THR A 74 -40.17 -0.29 1.72
CA THR A 74 -40.73 0.89 1.04
C THR A 74 -41.78 1.57 1.91
N THR A 75 -42.05 2.86 1.65
CA THR A 75 -42.93 3.79 2.38
C THR A 75 -44.36 3.32 2.64
N ASP A 76 -44.77 2.17 2.13
CA ASP A 76 -46.12 1.61 2.25
C ASP A 76 -46.34 0.82 3.55
N PHE A 77 -45.28 0.59 4.35
CA PHE A 77 -45.36 -0.14 5.61
C PHE A 77 -44.98 0.75 6.81
N GLU A 78 -45.86 0.87 7.81
CA GLU A 78 -45.71 1.77 8.97
C GLU A 78 -44.59 1.38 9.98
N LEU A 79 -43.91 0.24 9.80
CA LEU A 79 -42.81 -0.20 10.66
C LEU A 79 -41.45 -0.07 9.94
N SER A 80 -41.11 1.12 9.46
CA SER A 80 -39.76 1.37 8.95
C SER A 80 -38.74 1.29 10.10
N LEU A 81 -37.92 0.23 10.12
CA LEU A 81 -36.79 0.10 11.04
C LEU A 81 -35.71 1.18 10.83
N TRP A 82 -35.75 1.87 9.69
CA TRP A 82 -34.76 2.84 9.26
C TRP A 82 -35.39 4.25 9.14
N PRO A 83 -34.63 5.32 9.43
CA PRO A 83 -35.07 6.69 9.20
C PRO A 83 -35.36 6.93 7.71
N GLN A 84 -36.32 7.80 7.41
CA GLN A 84 -36.69 8.15 6.02
C GLN A 84 -35.61 8.97 5.31
N GLU A 85 -34.86 9.78 6.07
CA GLU A 85 -33.72 10.55 5.60
C GLU A 85 -32.43 9.92 6.13
N PHE A 86 -31.62 9.36 5.22
CA PHE A 86 -30.40 8.64 5.59
C PHE A 86 -29.24 8.92 4.63
N ASP A 87 -28.09 9.29 5.21
CA ASP A 87 -26.89 9.52 4.41
C ASP A 87 -26.15 8.21 4.16
N LEU A 88 -26.46 7.58 3.03
CA LEU A 88 -25.78 6.37 2.53
C LEU A 88 -24.44 6.66 1.84
N ARG A 89 -24.17 7.94 1.51
CA ARG A 89 -22.99 8.35 0.74
C ARG A 89 -21.67 7.87 1.35
N PRO A 90 -21.45 7.97 2.69
CA PRO A 90 -20.22 7.48 3.30
C PRO A 90 -20.04 5.96 3.15
N THR A 91 -21.11 5.19 3.32
CA THR A 91 -21.09 3.73 3.19
C THR A 91 -20.84 3.29 1.74
N VAL A 92 -21.51 3.93 0.78
CA VAL A 92 -21.30 3.66 -0.64
C VAL A 92 -19.87 4.02 -1.05
N ALA A 93 -19.34 5.15 -0.56
CA ALA A 93 -17.94 5.53 -0.80
C ALA A 93 -16.97 4.48 -0.24
N LEU A 94 -17.22 3.93 0.95
CA LEU A 94 -16.42 2.85 1.54
C LEU A 94 -16.43 1.58 0.67
N VAL A 95 -17.59 1.17 0.16
CA VAL A 95 -17.71 0.00 -0.73
C VAL A 95 -16.93 0.23 -2.03
N VAL A 96 -17.15 1.37 -2.68
CA VAL A 96 -16.48 1.71 -3.95
C VAL A 96 -14.97 1.81 -3.76
N CYS A 97 -14.50 2.56 -2.76
CA CYS A 97 -13.08 2.73 -2.49
C CYS A 97 -12.41 1.42 -2.05
N GLY A 98 -13.08 0.63 -1.20
CA GLY A 98 -12.62 -0.70 -0.79
C GLY A 98 -12.46 -1.64 -1.98
N SER A 99 -13.40 -1.62 -2.93
CA SER A 99 -13.30 -2.40 -4.18
C SER A 99 -12.11 -1.97 -5.05
N VAL A 100 -11.86 -0.66 -5.14
CA VAL A 100 -10.70 -0.12 -5.88
C VAL A 100 -9.40 -0.58 -5.24
N ILE A 101 -9.26 -0.42 -3.91
CA ILE A 101 -8.06 -0.84 -3.17
C ILE A 101 -7.81 -2.35 -3.33
N PHE A 102 -8.86 -3.17 -3.25
CA PHE A 102 -8.78 -4.60 -3.48
C PHE A 102 -8.24 -4.93 -4.87
N LEU A 103 -8.82 -4.32 -5.91
CA LEU A 103 -8.42 -4.55 -7.30
C LEU A 103 -6.99 -4.08 -7.57
N THR A 104 -6.65 -2.84 -7.19
CA THR A 104 -5.31 -2.28 -7.41
C THR A 104 -4.24 -3.08 -6.69
N SER A 105 -4.48 -3.49 -5.44
CA SER A 105 -3.56 -4.32 -4.65
C SER A 105 -3.40 -5.72 -5.27
N THR A 106 -4.49 -6.31 -5.74
CA THR A 106 -4.46 -7.61 -6.43
C THR A 106 -3.65 -7.53 -7.72
N LEU A 107 -3.91 -6.53 -8.57
CA LEU A 107 -3.16 -6.32 -9.81
C LEU A 107 -1.67 -6.07 -9.53
N SER A 108 -1.35 -5.30 -8.49
CA SER A 108 0.04 -5.05 -8.07
C SER A 108 0.76 -6.34 -7.67
N LEU A 109 0.09 -7.21 -6.90
CA LEU A 109 0.62 -8.52 -6.50
C LEU A 109 0.82 -9.47 -7.70
N VAL A 110 -0.14 -9.50 -8.63
CA VAL A 110 -0.04 -10.30 -9.86
C VAL A 110 1.13 -9.83 -10.71
N ALA A 111 1.28 -8.51 -10.89
CA ALA A 111 2.39 -7.92 -11.63
C ALA A 111 3.76 -8.26 -11.03
N GLY A 112 3.86 -8.34 -9.69
CA GLY A 112 5.10 -8.73 -9.00
C GLY A 112 5.41 -10.23 -9.02
N LYS A 113 4.40 -11.11 -9.05
CA LYS A 113 4.56 -12.57 -8.97
C LYS A 113 4.75 -13.26 -10.32
N VAL A 114 4.11 -12.77 -11.37
CA VAL A 114 4.09 -13.43 -12.68
C VAL A 114 5.35 -13.04 -13.47
N GLN A 115 6.30 -13.98 -13.60
CA GLN A 115 7.60 -13.78 -14.26
C GLN A 115 7.54 -13.07 -15.64
N PRO A 116 6.63 -13.42 -16.58
CA PRO A 116 6.55 -12.71 -17.86
C PRO A 116 6.04 -11.27 -17.71
N ILE A 117 5.20 -10.98 -16.72
CA ILE A 117 4.66 -9.65 -16.46
C ILE A 117 5.67 -8.77 -15.70
N ARG A 118 6.40 -9.36 -14.75
CA ARG A 118 7.43 -8.69 -13.95
C ARG A 118 8.55 -8.04 -14.78
N LYS A 119 8.86 -8.62 -15.94
CA LYS A 119 9.88 -8.08 -16.87
C LYS A 119 9.41 -6.82 -17.62
N ASN A 120 8.11 -6.53 -17.61
CA ASN A 120 7.57 -5.35 -18.26
C ASN A 120 7.73 -4.13 -17.35
N VAL A 121 8.48 -3.13 -17.81
CA VAL A 121 8.70 -1.86 -17.12
C VAL A 121 7.39 -1.17 -16.75
N ILE A 122 6.36 -1.28 -17.60
CA ILE A 122 5.03 -0.72 -17.35
C ILE A 122 4.38 -1.39 -16.15
N ALA A 123 4.42 -2.73 -16.08
CA ALA A 123 3.82 -3.48 -14.98
C ALA A 123 4.55 -3.22 -13.64
N HIS A 124 5.88 -3.11 -13.68
CA HIS A 124 6.66 -2.74 -12.50
C HIS A 124 6.33 -1.32 -12.02
N SER A 125 6.24 -0.35 -12.95
CA SER A 125 5.89 1.04 -12.65
C SER A 125 4.47 1.16 -12.11
N PHE A 126 3.53 0.38 -12.69
CA PHE A 126 2.16 0.29 -12.20
C PHE A 126 2.12 -0.23 -10.76
N ALA A 127 2.74 -1.37 -10.49
CA ALA A 127 2.78 -1.95 -9.16
C ALA A 127 3.47 -1.05 -8.12
N ALA A 128 4.49 -0.28 -8.53
CA ALA A 128 5.33 0.51 -7.65
C ALA A 128 4.77 1.88 -7.30
N PHE A 129 4.11 2.53 -8.27
CA PHE A 129 3.69 3.91 -8.12
C PHE A 129 2.20 4.10 -8.39
N VAL A 130 1.66 3.50 -9.45
CA VAL A 130 0.28 3.77 -9.88
C VAL A 130 -0.73 3.10 -8.95
N ALA A 131 -0.55 1.81 -8.62
CA ALA A 131 -1.47 1.10 -7.74
C ALA A 131 -1.55 1.73 -6.34
N PRO A 132 -0.42 2.03 -5.66
CA PRO A 132 -0.47 2.66 -4.34
C PRO A 132 -1.00 4.10 -4.36
N THR A 133 -0.76 4.88 -5.43
CA THR A 133 -1.35 6.23 -5.55
C THR A 133 -2.86 6.18 -5.72
N ILE A 134 -3.39 5.26 -6.53
CA ILE A 134 -4.84 5.07 -6.68
C ILE A 134 -5.45 4.64 -5.34
N SER A 135 -4.84 3.68 -4.64
CA SER A 135 -5.31 3.24 -3.32
C SER A 135 -5.26 4.36 -2.28
N LEU A 136 -4.22 5.19 -2.28
CA LEU A 136 -4.09 6.35 -1.40
C LEU A 136 -5.22 7.35 -1.64
N ILE A 137 -5.50 7.68 -2.91
CA ILE A 137 -6.61 8.57 -3.27
C ILE A 137 -7.94 7.97 -2.83
N ALA A 138 -8.16 6.67 -3.06
CA ALA A 138 -9.38 5.98 -2.62
C ALA A 138 -9.55 6.05 -1.09
N GLY A 139 -8.49 5.82 -0.31
CA GLY A 139 -8.51 5.93 1.15
C GLY A 139 -8.82 7.37 1.63
N LEU A 140 -8.23 8.38 0.98
CA LEU A 140 -8.51 9.78 1.26
C LEU A 140 -9.96 10.14 0.94
N VAL A 141 -10.49 9.70 -0.20
CA VAL A 141 -11.88 9.92 -0.60
C VAL A 141 -12.82 9.27 0.41
N ALA A 142 -12.64 7.98 0.73
CA ALA A 142 -13.47 7.28 1.71
C ALA A 142 -13.49 7.99 3.08
N THR A 143 -12.31 8.39 3.58
CA THR A 143 -12.17 9.10 4.86
C THR A 143 -12.80 10.49 4.80
N SER A 144 -12.63 11.21 3.70
CA SER A 144 -13.18 12.55 3.50
C SER A 144 -14.69 12.55 3.36
N PHE A 145 -15.28 11.55 2.71
CA PHE A 145 -16.73 11.41 2.64
C PHE A 145 -17.33 11.17 4.03
N TYR A 146 -16.67 10.35 4.86
CA TYR A 146 -17.13 10.14 6.21
C TYR A 146 -16.99 11.39 7.08
N TYR A 147 -15.81 12.00 7.18
CA TYR A 147 -15.60 13.14 8.08
C TYR A 147 -16.09 14.48 7.51
N GLY A 148 -16.10 14.64 6.20
CA GLY A 148 -16.48 15.88 5.51
C GLY A 148 -17.98 15.99 5.28
N VAL A 149 -18.67 14.91 4.89
CA VAL A 149 -20.12 14.95 4.65
C VAL A 149 -20.92 14.83 5.95
N ASN A 150 -20.37 14.14 6.97
CA ASN A 150 -20.98 14.04 8.30
C ASN A 150 -20.85 15.34 9.14
N THR A 151 -20.54 16.48 8.52
CA THR A 151 -20.60 17.80 9.18
C THR A 151 -22.01 18.40 9.22
N SER A 152 -22.95 17.85 8.43
CA SER A 152 -24.35 18.27 8.47
C SER A 152 -25.11 17.56 9.59
N ASN A 153 -25.48 18.31 10.63
CA ASN A 153 -25.99 17.82 11.93
C ASN A 153 -27.45 17.34 11.93
N THR A 154 -28.08 17.09 10.77
CA THR A 154 -29.52 16.80 10.69
C THR A 154 -29.88 15.40 10.20
N VAL A 155 -28.91 14.62 9.68
CA VAL A 155 -29.16 13.30 9.10
C VAL A 155 -28.25 12.26 9.75
N TYR A 156 -28.82 11.12 10.14
CA TYR A 156 -28.04 10.01 10.70
C TYR A 156 -27.34 9.22 9.58
N SER A 157 -26.07 8.91 9.77
CA SER A 157 -25.33 7.98 8.92
C SER A 157 -25.60 6.52 9.33
N LEU A 158 -25.31 5.57 8.43
CA LEU A 158 -25.47 4.13 8.69
C LEU A 158 -24.76 3.66 9.94
N GLN A 159 -23.55 4.14 10.14
CA GLN A 159 -22.77 3.82 11.32
C GLN A 159 -23.39 4.43 12.58
N ALA A 160 -23.78 5.71 12.56
CA ALA A 160 -24.33 6.38 13.73
C ALA A 160 -25.64 5.72 14.19
N TRP A 161 -26.52 5.39 13.25
CA TRP A 161 -27.79 4.73 13.54
C TRP A 161 -27.60 3.32 14.10
N THR A 162 -26.83 2.46 13.40
CA THR A 162 -26.61 1.08 13.85
C THR A 162 -25.95 1.01 15.21
N CYS A 163 -25.07 1.97 15.53
CA CYS A 163 -24.45 2.06 16.85
C CYS A 163 -25.36 2.62 17.94
N GLN A 164 -26.30 3.53 17.62
CA GLN A 164 -27.30 4.02 18.57
C GLN A 164 -28.18 2.88 19.11
N TRP A 165 -28.53 1.93 18.25
CA TRP A 165 -29.39 0.78 18.56
C TRP A 165 -28.63 -0.48 18.99
N THR A 166 -27.32 -0.38 19.27
CA THR A 166 -26.47 -1.52 19.64
C THR A 166 -26.94 -2.27 20.90
N SER A 167 -27.66 -1.58 21.80
CA SER A 167 -28.22 -2.14 23.03
C SER A 167 -29.48 -2.98 22.79
N VAL A 168 -30.12 -2.89 21.62
CA VAL A 168 -31.29 -3.66 21.27
C VAL A 168 -30.86 -4.97 20.59
N SER A 169 -30.99 -6.08 21.32
CA SER A 169 -30.74 -7.41 20.76
C SER A 169 -31.93 -7.89 19.95
N MET A 170 -31.75 -8.14 18.65
CA MET A 170 -32.75 -8.78 17.80
C MET A 170 -32.34 -10.23 17.50
N ASN A 171 -33.30 -11.15 17.51
CA ASN A 171 -33.10 -12.56 17.11
C ASN A 171 -33.26 -12.77 15.60
N VAL A 172 -33.64 -11.73 14.88
CA VAL A 172 -33.77 -11.67 13.42
C VAL A 172 -32.95 -10.49 12.90
N LYS A 173 -32.51 -10.54 11.64
CA LYS A 173 -31.81 -9.40 11.03
C LYS A 173 -32.71 -8.15 11.09
N PRO A 174 -32.15 -6.96 11.40
CA PRO A 174 -30.73 -6.63 11.56
C PRO A 174 -30.16 -6.88 12.98
N HIS A 175 -28.96 -7.46 13.05
CA HIS A 175 -28.22 -7.58 14.31
C HIS A 175 -27.40 -6.30 14.58
N TRP A 176 -27.99 -5.31 15.27
CA TRP A 176 -27.42 -3.97 15.46
C TRP A 176 -26.00 -3.95 16.04
N SER A 177 -25.72 -4.80 17.03
CA SER A 177 -24.39 -4.86 17.67
C SER A 177 -23.29 -5.36 16.73
N THR A 178 -23.64 -6.21 15.76
CA THR A 178 -22.70 -6.72 14.75
C THR A 178 -22.48 -5.67 13.68
N LEU A 179 -23.54 -5.06 13.16
CA LEU A 179 -23.48 -4.00 12.16
C LEU A 179 -22.69 -2.77 12.64
N CYS A 180 -22.86 -2.38 13.91
CA CYS A 180 -22.08 -1.30 14.50
C CYS A 180 -20.58 -1.62 14.53
N LYS A 181 -20.20 -2.86 14.87
CA LYS A 181 -18.79 -3.27 14.87
C LYS A 181 -18.23 -3.31 13.46
N GLU A 182 -18.96 -3.86 12.51
CA GLU A 182 -18.54 -3.97 11.12
C GLU A 182 -18.32 -2.60 10.47
N SER A 183 -19.29 -1.69 10.62
CA SER A 183 -19.19 -0.32 10.10
C SER A 183 -18.04 0.46 10.75
N LYS A 184 -17.85 0.32 12.07
CA LYS A 184 -16.72 0.94 12.78
C LYS A 184 -15.37 0.37 12.32
N THR A 185 -15.28 -0.94 12.11
CA THR A 185 -14.08 -1.59 11.58
C THR A 185 -13.78 -1.11 10.16
N ALA A 186 -14.77 -1.02 9.27
CA ALA A 186 -14.59 -0.51 7.91
C ALA A 186 -13.96 0.90 7.90
N LEU A 187 -14.45 1.76 8.80
CA LEU A 187 -13.94 3.12 8.95
C LEU A 187 -12.49 3.14 9.47
N TYR A 188 -12.19 2.43 10.56
CA TYR A 188 -10.83 2.41 11.10
C TYR A 188 -9.82 1.87 10.09
N LEU A 189 -10.18 0.81 9.37
CA LEU A 189 -9.33 0.25 8.32
C LEU A 189 -9.11 1.24 7.17
N SER A 190 -10.13 2.02 6.80
CA SER A 190 -10.01 3.06 5.77
C SER A 190 -9.13 4.22 6.19
N VAL A 191 -9.04 4.54 7.49
CA VAL A 191 -8.08 5.53 8.00
C VAL A 191 -6.66 4.94 8.02
N MET A 192 -6.52 3.68 8.42
CA MET A 192 -5.22 3.00 8.52
C MET A 192 -4.60 2.65 7.15
N ILE A 193 -5.39 2.56 6.08
CA ILE A 193 -4.85 2.33 4.73
C ILE A 193 -3.99 3.52 4.26
N ILE A 194 -4.29 4.75 4.69
CA ILE A 194 -3.57 5.97 4.27
C ILE A 194 -2.08 5.90 4.63
N PRO A 195 -1.68 5.73 5.91
CA PRO A 195 -0.27 5.61 6.25
C PRO A 195 0.38 4.36 5.63
N LEU A 196 -0.38 3.27 5.44
CA LEU A 196 0.14 2.07 4.79
C LEU A 196 0.54 2.34 3.33
N GLU A 197 -0.30 3.01 2.55
CA GLU A 197 0.00 3.37 1.16
C GLU A 197 1.16 4.37 1.05
N VAL A 198 1.28 5.30 2.02
CA VAL A 198 2.44 6.21 2.10
C VAL A 198 3.74 5.42 2.32
N LEU A 199 3.73 4.40 3.18
CA LEU A 199 4.91 3.55 3.40
C LEU A 199 5.26 2.73 2.14
N ILE A 200 4.25 2.22 1.42
CA ILE A 200 4.45 1.52 0.15
C ILE A 200 5.12 2.45 -0.87
N LEU A 201 4.61 3.67 -1.05
CA LEU A 201 5.19 4.66 -1.96
C LEU A 201 6.61 5.07 -1.54
N ALA A 202 6.84 5.31 -0.25
CA ALA A 202 8.16 5.65 0.27
C ALA A 202 9.19 4.55 -0.04
N SER A 203 8.81 3.28 0.13
CA SER A 203 9.67 2.15 -0.21
C SER A 203 10.03 2.09 -1.70
N ALA A 204 9.07 2.38 -2.58
CA ALA A 204 9.29 2.40 -4.03
C ALA A 204 10.18 3.57 -4.48
N ILE A 205 9.96 4.77 -3.94
CA ILE A 205 10.79 5.95 -4.20
C ILE A 205 12.23 5.71 -3.72
N GLY A 206 12.38 5.14 -2.52
CA GLY A 206 13.68 4.77 -1.97
C GLY A 206 14.46 3.85 -2.92
N GLY A 207 13.82 2.79 -3.42
CA GLY A 207 14.42 1.88 -4.41
C GLY A 207 14.85 2.59 -5.70
N ALA A 208 13.97 3.41 -6.29
CA ALA A 208 14.26 4.13 -7.52
C ALA A 208 15.39 5.18 -7.37
N CYS A 209 15.48 5.84 -6.22
CA CYS A 209 16.57 6.77 -5.93
C CYS A 209 17.93 6.07 -5.85
N GLU A 210 18.00 4.89 -5.25
CA GLU A 210 19.24 4.12 -5.17
C GLU A 210 19.69 3.62 -6.55
N GLU A 211 18.77 3.17 -7.40
CA GLU A 211 19.07 2.80 -8.80
C GLU A 211 19.63 3.98 -9.61
N LYS A 212 19.06 5.17 -9.45
CA LYS A 212 19.56 6.39 -10.11
C LYS A 212 20.96 6.76 -9.63
N LYS A 213 21.22 6.68 -8.32
CA LYS A 213 22.56 6.94 -7.75
C LYS A 213 23.58 5.95 -8.31
N ALA A 214 23.25 4.66 -8.37
CA ALA A 214 24.13 3.62 -8.91
C ALA A 214 24.42 3.84 -10.41
N THR A 215 23.42 4.23 -11.19
CA THR A 215 23.57 4.55 -12.62
C THR A 215 24.50 5.75 -12.83
N ASN A 216 24.26 6.85 -12.11
CA ASN A 216 25.11 8.05 -12.19
C ASN A 216 26.57 7.77 -11.78
N ALA A 217 26.77 6.93 -10.75
CA ALA A 217 28.10 6.53 -10.30
C ALA A 217 28.83 5.69 -11.37
N ARG A 218 28.09 4.86 -12.12
CA ARG A 218 28.64 4.07 -13.24
C ARG A 218 29.00 4.96 -14.43
N GLU A 219 28.17 5.92 -14.80
CA GLU A 219 28.47 6.88 -15.88
C GLU A 219 29.72 7.71 -15.58
N ARG A 220 29.88 8.19 -14.34
CA ARG A 220 31.09 8.95 -13.93
C ARG A 220 32.38 8.13 -14.00
N LYS A 221 32.33 6.81 -13.77
CA LYS A 221 33.49 5.92 -13.90
C LYS A 221 33.73 5.42 -15.33
N GLY A 222 32.74 5.58 -16.21
CA GLY A 222 32.75 5.07 -17.58
C GLY A 222 33.29 6.04 -18.63
N SER A 223 33.43 7.34 -18.34
CA SER A 223 34.14 8.29 -19.21
C SER A 223 35.65 8.09 -19.07
N PRO A 224 36.34 7.47 -20.06
CA PRO A 224 37.78 7.54 -20.10
C PRO A 224 38.12 8.99 -20.43
N ALA A 225 38.97 9.62 -19.62
CA ALA A 225 39.67 10.80 -20.08
C ALA A 225 40.47 10.37 -21.32
N MET A 226 40.05 10.78 -22.51
CA MET A 226 40.91 10.75 -23.69
C MET A 226 42.05 11.73 -23.40
N SER A 227 43.22 11.18 -23.05
CA SER A 227 44.52 11.82 -23.16
C SER A 227 45.35 11.00 -24.13
#